data_AF-A0A0C4F5E9-F1
#
_entry.id   AF-A0A0C4F5E9-F1
#
_cell.length_a   1.000
_cell.length_b   1.000
_cell.length_c   1.000
_cell.angle_alpha   90.00
_cell.angle_beta   90.00
_cell.angle_gamma   90.00
#
_symmetry.space_group_name_H-M   'P 1'
#
loop_
_entity.id
_entity.type
_entity.pdbx_description
1 polymer ?
#
loop_
_entity_poly.entity_id
_entity_poly.type
_entity_poly.pdbx_seq_one_letter_code
_entity_poly.pdbx_strand_id
1 'polypeptide(L)'
;LTQPPPRNKRKRPFTFLTEELIAGTAEEKAVLDLSLVAFWGMARLAELTYETSSGSLAKSMKVLVSDVSTTDPNLAIVTLRSAKTCKPGETQIIKLPKLPNALCPVLAIHRRLDEAGPTGTSLFGYKCGDRRVHLTRTAVISVLTKTWAKGGFHRLSGHSFRVGGASLRMALGISIEEICSLGRWQSNC
;
A
#
# COMPACT_ATOMS: atom_id res chain seq x y z
N LEU A 1 38.95 19.38 -13.84
CA LEU A 1 37.83 20.01 -13.11
C LEU A 1 36.56 19.22 -13.42
N THR A 2 36.38 18.09 -12.75
CA THR A 2 35.16 17.28 -12.83
C THR A 2 34.08 18.04 -12.09
N GLN A 3 33.05 18.49 -12.80
CA GLN A 3 31.89 19.10 -12.14
C GLN A 3 31.26 18.07 -11.20
N PRO A 4 30.85 18.47 -9.98
CA PRO A 4 30.10 17.59 -9.11
C PRO A 4 28.80 17.18 -9.82
N PRO A 5 28.31 15.94 -9.62
CA PRO A 5 27.07 15.50 -10.23
C PRO A 5 25.94 16.48 -9.83
N PRO A 6 25.01 16.79 -10.76
CA PRO A 6 23.95 17.75 -10.48
C PRO A 6 23.22 17.31 -9.22
N ARG A 7 23.13 18.22 -8.23
CA ARG A 7 22.35 18.01 -7.01
C ARG A 7 20.93 17.67 -7.43
N ASN A 8 20.61 16.37 -7.36
CA ASN A 8 19.29 15.86 -7.66
C ASN A 8 18.32 16.65 -6.78
N LYS A 9 17.38 17.40 -7.39
CA LYS A 9 16.31 18.09 -6.65
C LYS A 9 15.76 17.05 -5.68
N ARG A 10 15.87 17.26 -4.35
CA ARG A 10 15.56 16.25 -3.32
C ARG A 10 14.13 15.71 -3.54
N LYS A 11 13.98 14.69 -4.38
CA LYS A 11 12.68 14.08 -4.66
C LYS A 11 12.21 13.43 -3.38
N ARG A 12 10.93 13.60 -3.04
CA ARG A 12 10.37 12.92 -1.88
C ARG A 12 10.46 11.41 -2.12
N PRO A 13 10.79 10.59 -1.10
CA PRO A 13 11.05 9.17 -1.32
C PRO A 13 9.89 8.41 -1.97
N PHE A 14 8.65 8.83 -1.70
CA PHE A 14 7.45 8.22 -2.26
C PHE A 14 7.21 8.59 -3.73
N THR A 15 7.56 9.83 -4.12
CA THR A 15 7.52 10.25 -5.53
C THR A 15 8.56 9.50 -6.35
N PHE A 16 9.79 9.38 -5.82
CA PHE A 16 10.85 8.60 -6.45
C PHE A 16 10.46 7.13 -6.62
N LEU A 17 9.88 6.51 -5.57
CA LEU A 17 9.35 5.15 -5.64
C LEU A 17 8.32 4.97 -6.76
N THR A 18 7.42 5.93 -6.93
CA THR A 18 6.38 5.88 -7.96
C THR A 18 6.97 5.93 -9.35
N GLU A 19 7.89 6.86 -9.61
CA GLU A 19 8.56 7.00 -10.91
C GLU A 19 9.31 5.73 -11.32
N GLU A 20 10.00 5.08 -10.38
CA GLU A 20 10.76 3.85 -10.65
C GLU A 20 9.85 2.64 -10.92
N LEU A 21 8.75 2.48 -10.16
CA LEU A 21 7.94 1.26 -10.21
C LEU A 21 6.79 1.31 -11.22
N ILE A 22 6.33 2.50 -11.64
CA ILE A 22 5.13 2.63 -12.49
C ILE A 22 5.30 1.97 -13.86
N ALA A 23 6.52 1.98 -14.39
CA ALA A 23 6.87 1.33 -15.66
C ALA A 23 7.55 -0.04 -15.48
N GLY A 24 7.63 -0.54 -14.24
CA GLY A 24 8.33 -1.77 -13.91
C GLY A 24 7.60 -3.06 -14.30
N THR A 25 8.15 -4.15 -13.79
CA THR A 25 7.59 -5.50 -13.84
C THR A 25 6.20 -5.58 -13.19
N ALA A 26 5.48 -6.67 -13.43
CA ALA A 26 4.17 -6.89 -12.81
C ALA A 26 4.26 -6.91 -11.26
N GLU A 27 5.34 -7.46 -10.71
CA GLU A 27 5.64 -7.44 -9.28
C GLU A 27 5.85 -6.00 -8.77
N GLU A 28 6.69 -5.22 -9.44
CA GLU A 28 6.98 -3.83 -9.07
C GLU A 28 5.73 -2.94 -9.10
N LYS A 29 4.89 -3.08 -10.13
CA LYS A 29 3.60 -2.38 -10.21
C LYS A 29 2.65 -2.78 -9.09
N ALA A 30 2.60 -4.06 -8.74
CA ALA A 30 1.80 -4.55 -7.63
C ALA A 30 2.30 -4.00 -6.28
N VAL A 31 3.63 -3.92 -6.10
CA VAL A 31 4.26 -3.32 -4.91
C VAL A 31 3.97 -1.82 -4.82
N LEU A 32 3.98 -1.10 -5.95
CA LEU A 32 3.60 0.30 -6.00
C LEU A 32 2.15 0.51 -5.55
N ASP A 33 1.21 -0.27 -6.11
CA ASP A 33 -0.20 -0.16 -5.77
C ASP A 33 -0.47 -0.51 -4.30
N LEU A 34 0.20 -1.54 -3.77
CA LEU A 34 0.18 -1.86 -2.33
C LEU A 34 0.71 -0.70 -1.50
N SER A 35 1.81 -0.06 -1.93
CA SER A 35 2.43 1.05 -1.21
C SER A 35 1.53 2.30 -1.18
N LEU A 36 0.81 2.57 -2.27
CA LEU A 36 -0.21 3.63 -2.33
C LEU A 36 -1.34 3.38 -1.34
N VAL A 37 -1.86 2.16 -1.32
CA VAL A 37 -2.91 1.79 -0.37
C VAL A 37 -2.40 1.81 1.07
N ALA A 38 -1.19 1.33 1.34
CA ALA A 38 -0.60 1.36 2.67
C ALA A 38 -0.37 2.79 3.17
N PHE A 39 0.15 3.67 2.31
CA PHE A 39 0.45 5.06 2.65
C PHE A 39 -0.83 5.87 2.90
N TRP A 40 -1.77 5.82 1.96
CA TRP A 40 -3.02 6.58 2.08
C TRP A 40 -4.00 5.95 3.07
N GLY A 41 -4.00 4.63 3.23
CA GLY A 41 -4.83 3.93 4.20
C GLY A 41 -4.23 3.83 5.61
N MET A 42 -3.02 4.37 5.80
CA MET A 42 -2.19 4.18 7.00
C MET A 42 -2.16 2.72 7.48
N ALA A 43 -2.14 1.79 6.51
CA ALA A 43 -2.17 0.36 6.78
C ALA A 43 -0.79 -0.18 7.14
N ARG A 44 -0.75 -1.21 7.97
CA ARG A 44 0.48 -1.99 8.17
C ARG A 44 0.70 -2.86 6.94
N LEU A 45 1.95 -2.99 6.47
CA LEU A 45 2.25 -3.92 5.37
C LEU A 45 1.76 -5.35 5.67
N ALA A 46 1.83 -5.79 6.92
CA ALA A 46 1.35 -7.11 7.33
C ALA A 46 -0.18 -7.29 7.15
N GLU A 47 -0.96 -6.21 7.09
CA GLU A 47 -2.41 -6.25 6.82
C GLU A 47 -2.70 -6.43 5.32
N LEU A 48 -1.77 -6.01 4.44
CA LEU A 48 -1.94 -6.04 2.98
C LEU A 48 -1.10 -7.13 2.28
N THR A 49 -0.29 -7.88 3.03
CA THR A 49 0.63 -8.91 2.50
C THR A 49 0.28 -10.31 2.98
N TYR A 50 0.73 -11.29 2.20
CA TYR A 50 0.43 -12.72 2.40
C TYR A 50 1.65 -13.45 2.96
N GLU A 51 1.40 -14.64 3.53
CA GLU A 51 2.47 -15.47 4.12
C GLU A 51 3.22 -16.25 3.04
N THR A 52 2.47 -16.85 2.13
CA THR A 52 3.01 -17.58 0.98
C THR A 52 2.72 -16.83 -0.32
N SER A 53 3.59 -17.00 -1.30
CA SER A 53 3.45 -16.41 -2.64
C SER A 53 2.49 -17.19 -3.53
N SER A 54 2.07 -18.39 -3.13
CA SER A 54 1.18 -19.27 -3.88
C SER A 54 0.32 -20.12 -2.94
N GLY A 55 -0.72 -20.74 -3.50
CA GLY A 55 -1.60 -21.67 -2.81
C GLY A 55 -2.94 -21.05 -2.45
N SER A 56 -3.74 -21.81 -1.69
CA SER A 56 -5.03 -21.31 -1.21
C SER A 56 -4.84 -20.31 -0.09
N LEU A 57 -5.55 -19.19 -0.17
CA LEU A 57 -5.57 -18.19 0.90
C LEU A 57 -6.59 -18.62 1.95
N ALA A 58 -6.12 -18.88 3.17
CA ALA A 58 -7.02 -19.00 4.30
C ALA A 58 -7.78 -17.67 4.47
N LYS A 59 -9.10 -17.68 4.20
CA LYS A 59 -9.98 -16.50 4.18
C LYS A 59 -9.96 -15.68 5.48
N SER A 60 -9.42 -16.20 6.58
CA SER A 60 -9.58 -15.65 7.92
C SER A 60 -8.68 -14.44 8.22
N MET A 61 -7.64 -14.13 7.43
CA MET A 61 -6.64 -13.12 7.83
C MET A 61 -6.13 -12.17 6.74
N LYS A 62 -6.62 -12.24 5.50
CA LYS A 62 -5.98 -11.57 4.35
C LYS A 62 -7.00 -10.83 3.48
N VAL A 63 -6.58 -9.70 2.90
CA VAL A 63 -7.42 -8.89 2.00
C VAL A 63 -7.61 -9.62 0.67
N LEU A 64 -8.86 -9.92 0.32
CA LEU A 64 -9.23 -10.51 -0.96
C LEU A 64 -9.88 -9.44 -1.86
N VAL A 65 -10.02 -9.77 -3.15
CA VAL A 65 -10.82 -8.96 -4.09
C VAL A 65 -12.23 -8.71 -3.54
N SER A 66 -12.85 -9.72 -2.92
CA SER A 66 -14.19 -9.63 -2.34
C SER A 66 -14.30 -8.70 -1.12
N ASP A 67 -13.17 -8.23 -0.58
CA ASP A 67 -13.14 -7.34 0.60
C ASP A 67 -13.12 -5.87 0.23
N VAL A 68 -13.15 -5.58 -1.08
CA VAL A 68 -13.10 -4.23 -1.61
C VAL A 68 -14.48 -3.80 -2.07
N SER A 69 -14.90 -2.61 -1.65
CA SER A 69 -16.07 -1.92 -2.17
C SER A 69 -15.66 -0.63 -2.87
N THR A 70 -16.15 -0.45 -4.10
CA THR A 70 -15.93 0.72 -4.96
C THR A 70 -17.27 1.29 -5.47
N THR A 71 -18.35 1.09 -4.71
CA THR A 71 -19.68 1.64 -5.06
C THR A 71 -19.70 3.16 -5.14
N ASP A 72 -18.86 3.84 -4.35
CA ASP A 72 -18.63 5.27 -4.48
C ASP A 72 -17.44 5.52 -5.44
N PRO A 73 -17.62 6.26 -6.54
CA PRO A 73 -16.55 6.54 -7.50
C PRO A 73 -15.40 7.39 -6.93
N ASN A 74 -15.58 8.00 -5.76
CA ASN A 74 -14.62 8.85 -5.07
C ASN A 74 -14.02 8.19 -3.82
N LEU A 75 -14.45 6.98 -3.46
CA LEU A 75 -13.99 6.30 -2.26
C LEU A 75 -13.88 4.79 -2.48
N ALA A 76 -12.69 4.24 -2.27
CA ALA A 76 -12.51 2.80 -2.15
C ALA A 76 -12.48 2.40 -0.67
N ILE A 77 -13.18 1.33 -0.33
CA ILE A 77 -13.26 0.77 1.01
C ILE A 77 -12.62 -0.61 0.99
N VAL A 78 -11.63 -0.85 1.84
CA VAL A 78 -10.99 -2.16 2.02
C VAL A 78 -11.31 -2.69 3.43
N THR A 79 -11.97 -3.83 3.49
CA THR A 79 -12.33 -4.49 4.76
C THR A 79 -11.23 -5.46 5.21
N LEU A 80 -10.66 -5.22 6.38
CA LEU A 80 -9.70 -6.10 7.04
C LEU A 80 -10.45 -7.07 7.96
N ARG A 81 -10.49 -8.35 7.56
CA ARG A 81 -11.28 -9.37 8.28
C ARG A 81 -10.73 -9.78 9.65
N SER A 82 -9.43 -9.62 9.90
CA SER A 82 -8.82 -9.89 11.21
C SER A 82 -7.51 -9.13 11.39
N ALA A 83 -7.52 -8.04 12.15
CA ALA A 83 -6.31 -7.60 12.82
C ALA A 83 -6.20 -8.38 14.13
N LYS A 84 -4.99 -8.83 14.50
CA LYS A 84 -4.65 -9.54 15.76
C LYS A 84 -5.03 -8.82 17.08
N THR A 85 -5.84 -7.75 17.01
CA THR A 85 -6.18 -6.84 18.12
C THR A 85 -7.67 -6.48 18.17
N CYS A 86 -8.51 -7.03 17.29
CA CYS A 86 -9.95 -6.84 17.34
C CYS A 86 -10.62 -7.94 18.16
N LYS A 87 -11.68 -7.58 18.90
CA LYS A 87 -12.57 -8.56 19.52
C LYS A 87 -13.13 -9.50 18.44
N PRO A 88 -13.45 -10.77 18.76
CA PRO A 88 -14.12 -11.65 17.82
C PRO A 88 -15.36 -10.96 17.22
N GLY A 89 -15.37 -10.75 15.89
CA GLY A 89 -16.48 -10.12 15.17
C GLY A 89 -16.27 -8.67 14.71
N GLU A 90 -15.21 -7.97 15.13
CA GLU A 90 -14.91 -6.61 14.66
C GLU A 90 -14.01 -6.62 13.42
N THR A 91 -14.53 -6.14 12.28
CA THR A 91 -13.75 -5.90 11.06
C THR A 91 -13.20 -4.47 11.07
N GLN A 92 -11.96 -4.29 10.64
CA GLN A 92 -11.38 -2.94 10.47
C GLN A 92 -11.58 -2.48 9.03
N ILE A 93 -11.82 -1.19 8.84
CA ILE A 93 -12.03 -0.62 7.50
C ILE A 93 -10.93 0.38 7.17
N ILE A 94 -10.37 0.27 5.97
CA ILE A 94 -9.52 1.29 5.36
C ILE A 94 -10.36 2.07 4.35
N LYS A 95 -10.49 3.37 4.58
CA LYS A 95 -11.14 4.31 3.64
C LYS A 95 -10.07 5.02 2.81
N LEU A 96 -10.17 4.93 1.49
CA LEU A 96 -9.19 5.47 0.54
C LEU A 96 -9.85 6.51 -0.37
N PRO A 97 -9.61 7.81 -0.14
CA PRO A 97 -10.20 8.84 -0.98
C PRO A 97 -9.55 8.88 -2.37
N LYS A 98 -10.34 9.23 -3.37
CA LYS A 98 -9.85 9.51 -4.72
C LYS A 98 -9.00 10.78 -4.72
N LEU A 99 -7.92 10.77 -5.50
CA LEU A 99 -7.01 11.89 -5.67
C LEU A 99 -6.87 12.17 -7.17
N PRO A 100 -6.76 13.43 -7.60
CA PRO A 100 -6.64 13.79 -9.02
C PRO A 100 -5.18 13.68 -9.52
N ASN A 101 -4.48 12.59 -9.19
CA ASN A 101 -3.08 12.38 -9.60
C ASN A 101 -2.67 10.90 -9.63
N ALA A 102 -1.45 10.63 -10.10
CA ALA A 102 -0.90 9.27 -10.23
C ALA A 102 -0.72 8.52 -8.89
N LEU A 103 -0.72 9.25 -7.76
CA LEU A 103 -0.64 8.68 -6.41
C LEU A 103 -2.02 8.31 -5.85
N CYS A 104 -3.07 8.29 -6.68
CA CYS A 104 -4.42 7.98 -6.23
C CYS A 104 -4.55 6.53 -5.73
N PRO A 105 -4.97 6.32 -4.46
CA PRO A 105 -5.16 4.98 -3.93
C PRO A 105 -6.40 4.28 -4.53
N VAL A 106 -7.44 5.03 -4.94
CA VAL A 106 -8.61 4.46 -5.65
C VAL A 106 -8.19 3.88 -7.00
N LEU A 107 -7.38 4.61 -7.77
CA LEU A 107 -6.85 4.09 -9.04
C LEU A 107 -5.93 2.87 -8.81
N ALA A 108 -5.16 2.85 -7.72
CA ALA A 108 -4.36 1.68 -7.35
C ALA A 108 -5.23 0.46 -7.04
N ILE A 109 -6.34 0.65 -6.32
CA ILE A 109 -7.32 -0.40 -6.06
C ILE A 109 -7.91 -0.92 -7.38
N HIS A 110 -8.37 -0.04 -8.27
CA HIS A 110 -8.95 -0.45 -9.55
C HIS A 110 -7.96 -1.27 -10.38
N ARG A 111 -6.70 -0.82 -10.50
CA ARG A 111 -5.64 -1.58 -11.19
C ARG A 111 -5.46 -2.99 -10.61
N ARG A 112 -5.54 -3.15 -9.29
CA ARG A 112 -5.43 -4.46 -8.64
C ARG A 112 -6.67 -5.34 -8.87
N LEU A 113 -7.86 -4.76 -8.83
CA LEU A 113 -9.11 -5.47 -9.11
C LEU A 113 -9.14 -5.96 -10.56
N ASP A 114 -8.80 -5.08 -11.52
CA ASP A 114 -8.77 -5.41 -12.96
C ASP A 114 -7.76 -6.53 -13.25
N GLU A 115 -6.57 -6.46 -12.65
CA GLU A 115 -5.53 -7.47 -12.86
C GLU A 115 -5.87 -8.83 -12.20
N ALA A 116 -6.42 -8.81 -10.98
CA ALA A 116 -6.84 -10.01 -10.26
C ALA A 116 -8.07 -10.68 -10.90
N GLY A 117 -8.93 -9.88 -11.55
CA GLY A 117 -10.21 -10.31 -12.09
C GLY A 117 -11.23 -10.69 -11.00
N PRO A 118 -12.38 -11.26 -11.37
CA PRO A 118 -13.48 -11.55 -10.45
C PRO A 118 -13.23 -12.76 -9.54
N THR A 119 -12.08 -13.42 -9.65
CA THR A 119 -11.76 -14.61 -8.86
C THR A 119 -11.55 -14.23 -7.39
N GLY A 120 -12.00 -15.09 -6.47
CA GLY A 120 -11.85 -14.90 -5.02
C GLY A 120 -10.40 -15.05 -4.53
N THR A 121 -9.49 -14.25 -5.09
CA THR A 121 -8.04 -14.31 -4.89
C THR A 121 -7.53 -13.10 -4.10
N SER A 122 -6.20 -13.03 -3.89
CA SER A 122 -5.56 -11.90 -3.23
C SER A 122 -5.88 -10.59 -3.94
N LEU A 123 -6.13 -9.51 -3.21
CA LEU A 123 -6.15 -8.18 -3.80
C LEU A 123 -4.75 -7.79 -4.29
N PHE A 124 -3.72 -7.97 -3.44
CA PHE A 124 -2.35 -7.63 -3.81
C PHE A 124 -1.59 -8.85 -4.31
N GLY A 125 -1.17 -8.77 -5.56
CA GLY A 125 -0.51 -9.85 -6.27
C GLY A 125 -0.28 -9.45 -7.71
N TYR A 126 0.29 -10.38 -8.45
CA TYR A 126 0.50 -10.25 -9.87
C TYR A 126 0.40 -11.62 -10.55
N LYS A 127 0.08 -11.63 -11.84
CA LYS A 127 0.15 -12.82 -12.69
C LYS A 127 1.58 -13.05 -13.17
N CYS A 128 2.04 -14.30 -13.05
CA CYS A 128 3.28 -14.80 -13.64
C CYS A 128 2.91 -16.00 -14.53
N GLY A 129 2.79 -15.74 -15.84
CA GLY A 129 2.09 -16.65 -16.75
C GLY A 129 0.64 -16.83 -16.29
N ASP A 130 0.18 -18.08 -16.23
CA ASP A 130 -1.18 -18.42 -15.78
C ASP A 130 -1.35 -18.51 -14.26
N ARG A 131 -0.27 -18.26 -13.51
CA ARG A 131 -0.27 -18.41 -12.04
C ARG A 131 -0.45 -17.08 -11.35
N ARG A 132 -1.30 -17.06 -10.32
CA ARG A 132 -1.38 -15.96 -9.35
C ARG A 132 -0.20 -16.05 -8.38
N VAL A 133 0.51 -14.94 -8.23
CA VAL A 133 1.54 -14.76 -7.20
C VAL A 133 1.07 -13.72 -6.19
N HIS A 134 0.98 -14.11 -4.92
CA HIS A 134 0.60 -13.22 -3.82
C HIS A 134 1.81 -12.44 -3.32
N LEU A 135 1.62 -11.15 -3.00
CA LEU A 135 2.71 -10.34 -2.47
C LEU A 135 3.02 -10.69 -1.02
N THR A 136 4.15 -11.34 -0.79
CA THR A 136 4.64 -11.60 0.57
C THR A 136 5.32 -10.37 1.15
N ARG A 137 5.33 -10.27 2.48
CA ARG A 137 6.01 -9.17 3.19
C ARG A 137 7.48 -9.06 2.78
N THR A 138 8.17 -10.18 2.67
CA THR A 138 9.58 -10.24 2.30
C THR A 138 9.82 -9.75 0.88
N ALA A 139 8.98 -10.15 -0.08
CA ALA A 139 9.07 -9.69 -1.47
C ALA A 139 8.87 -8.18 -1.57
N VAL A 140 7.81 -7.66 -0.94
CA VAL A 140 7.53 -6.21 -0.89
C VAL A 140 8.70 -5.44 -0.31
N ILE A 141 9.22 -5.85 0.86
CA ILE A 141 10.36 -5.16 1.51
C ILE A 141 11.60 -5.21 0.62
N SER A 142 11.86 -6.33 -0.06
CA SER A 142 12.99 -6.48 -0.98
C SER A 142 12.90 -5.48 -2.14
N VAL A 143 11.75 -5.41 -2.82
CA VAL A 143 11.51 -4.46 -3.93
C VAL A 143 11.64 -3.01 -3.46
N LEU A 144 11.00 -2.66 -2.33
CA LEU A 144 11.08 -1.31 -1.77
C LEU A 144 12.52 -0.91 -1.42
N THR A 145 13.25 -1.79 -0.73
CA THR A 145 14.62 -1.51 -0.28
C THR A 145 15.56 -1.33 -1.47
N LYS A 146 15.49 -2.23 -2.47
CA LYS A 146 16.28 -2.12 -3.70
C LYS A 146 15.98 -0.83 -4.45
N THR A 147 14.71 -0.47 -4.58
CA THR A 147 14.30 0.74 -5.29
C THR A 147 14.78 1.99 -4.56
N TRP A 148 14.52 2.10 -3.26
CA TRP A 148 14.99 3.24 -2.47
C TRP A 148 16.51 3.38 -2.41
N ALA A 149 17.26 2.27 -2.44
CA ALA A 149 18.71 2.29 -2.52
C ALA A 149 19.22 2.97 -3.80
N LYS A 150 18.52 2.82 -4.95
CA LYS A 150 18.86 3.54 -6.20
C LYS A 150 18.78 5.06 -6.04
N GLY A 151 17.89 5.53 -5.18
CA GLY A 151 17.70 6.95 -4.86
C GLY A 151 18.51 7.45 -3.66
N GLY A 152 19.34 6.60 -3.04
CA GLY A 152 20.12 6.94 -1.83
C GLY A 152 19.31 6.98 -0.53
N PHE A 153 18.11 6.37 -0.50
CA PHE A 153 17.24 6.35 0.68
C PHE A 153 17.45 5.05 1.49
N HIS A 154 18.38 5.07 2.46
CA HIS A 154 18.80 3.84 3.17
C HIS A 154 18.07 3.55 4.50
N ARG A 155 17.17 4.43 4.96
CA ARG A 155 16.52 4.32 6.30
C ARG A 155 15.00 4.14 6.27
N LEU A 156 14.44 3.76 5.11
CA LEU A 156 12.99 3.61 4.96
C LEU A 156 12.56 2.18 5.22
N SER A 157 11.47 2.03 5.97
CA SER A 157 10.88 0.73 6.30
C SER A 157 9.37 0.76 6.09
N GLY A 158 8.70 -0.38 6.25
CA GLY A 158 7.23 -0.42 6.23
C GLY A 158 6.56 0.50 7.27
N HIS A 159 7.22 0.78 8.40
CA HIS A 159 6.74 1.76 9.38
C HIS A 159 6.71 3.20 8.83
N SER A 160 7.60 3.51 7.88
CA SER A 160 7.69 4.82 7.24
C SER A 160 6.43 5.17 6.44
N PHE A 161 5.62 4.18 6.01
CA PHE A 161 4.34 4.48 5.35
C PHE A 161 3.32 5.07 6.31
N ARG A 162 3.19 4.52 7.53
CA ARG A 162 2.25 5.05 8.54
C ARG A 162 2.69 6.42 9.04
N VAL A 163 3.98 6.57 9.36
CA VAL A 163 4.55 7.86 9.80
C VAL A 163 4.44 8.90 8.69
N GLY A 164 4.87 8.57 7.46
CA GLY A 164 4.81 9.50 6.33
C GLY A 164 3.38 9.88 5.95
N GLY A 165 2.44 8.94 6.01
CA GLY A 165 1.02 9.17 5.75
C GLY A 165 0.38 10.09 6.79
N ALA A 166 0.74 9.94 8.07
CA ALA A 166 0.29 10.82 9.14
C ALA A 166 0.91 12.22 9.03
N SER A 167 2.23 12.31 8.78
CA SER A 167 2.92 13.59 8.59
C SER A 167 2.36 14.39 7.41
N LEU A 168 2.02 13.72 6.30
CA LEU A 168 1.40 14.39 5.16
C LEU A 168 0.03 14.96 5.53
N ARG A 169 -0.79 14.22 6.26
CA ARG A 169 -2.13 14.67 6.68
C ARG A 169 -2.08 15.84 7.65
N MET A 170 -1.13 15.84 8.59
CA MET A 170 -0.88 17.00 9.44
C MET A 170 -0.49 18.23 8.61
N ALA A 171 0.37 18.07 7.61
CA ALA A 171 0.73 19.15 6.70
C ALA A 171 -0.43 19.66 5.83
N LEU A 172 -1.48 18.85 5.66
CA LEU A 172 -2.73 19.21 4.97
C LEU A 172 -3.78 19.80 5.92
N GLY A 173 -3.46 19.99 7.21
CA GLY A 173 -4.36 20.59 8.19
C GLY A 173 -5.47 19.66 8.71
N ILE A 174 -5.36 18.35 8.48
CA ILE A 174 -6.29 17.36 9.06
C ILE A 174 -6.04 17.28 10.57
N SER A 175 -7.12 17.22 11.37
CA SER A 175 -7.01 17.22 12.83
C SER A 175 -6.29 15.96 13.34
N ILE A 176 -5.69 16.07 14.52
CA ILE A 176 -4.98 14.95 15.16
C ILE A 176 -5.97 13.82 15.48
N GLU A 177 -7.19 14.14 15.90
CA GLU A 177 -8.24 13.18 16.19
C GLU A 177 -8.61 12.36 14.94
N GLU A 178 -8.75 13.03 13.79
CA GLU A 178 -9.03 12.37 12.51
C GLU A 178 -7.84 11.51 12.04
N ILE A 179 -6.61 11.98 12.23
CA ILE A 179 -5.39 11.20 11.92
C ILE A 179 -5.28 9.97 12.82
N CYS A 180 -5.54 10.09 14.12
CA CYS A 180 -5.54 8.97 15.05
C CYS A 180 -6.62 7.95 14.71
N SER A 181 -7.83 8.42 14.35
CA SER A 181 -8.94 7.59 13.88
C SER A 181 -8.58 6.81 12.62
N LEU A 182 -8.11 7.50 11.57
CA LEU A 182 -7.67 6.88 10.31
C LEU A 182 -6.48 5.93 10.53
N GLY A 183 -5.57 6.31 11.42
CA GLY A 183 -4.37 5.56 11.77
C GLY A 183 -4.67 4.35 12.65
N ARG A 184 -5.89 4.23 13.17
CA ARG A 184 -6.32 3.17 14.08
C ARG A 184 -5.39 3.08 15.30
N TRP A 185 -5.02 4.25 15.84
CA TRP A 185 -4.24 4.39 17.07
C TRP A 185 -5.21 4.47 18.24
N GLN A 186 -5.03 3.60 19.24
CA GLN A 186 -5.69 3.76 20.53
C GLN A 186 -5.01 4.95 21.20
N SER A 187 -5.79 6.00 21.47
CA SER A 187 -5.32 7.25 22.06
C SER A 187 -4.65 6.98 23.41
N ASN A 188 -3.37 7.32 23.51
CA ASN A 188 -2.87 8.20 24.56
C ASN A 188 -1.93 9.18 23.85
N CYS A 189 -2.55 10.24 23.35
CA CYS A 189 -1.85 11.47 23.00
C CYS A 189 -1.31 12.11 24.28
#